data_AF-A0A662TQX0-F1
#
_entry.id   AF-A0A662TQX0-F1
#
_cell.length_a   1.000
_cell.length_b   1.000
_cell.length_c   1.000
_cell.angle_alpha   90.00
_cell.angle_beta   90.00
_cell.angle_gamma   90.00
#
_symmetry.space_group_name_H-M   'P 1'
#
loop_
_entity.id
_entity.type
_entity.pdbx_description
1 polymer ?
#
loop_
_entity_poly.entity_id
_entity_poly.type
_entity_poly.pdbx_seq_one_letter_code
_entity_poly.pdbx_strand_id
1 'polypeptide(L)'
;MHLLKRIYVDKQWPPHTTAESFLADLHKAIQHPDVRIWTYKFRGEPYIGFLSPSHIQGVPNPEKFIYVAYSPRYGVIVTGYQASGPEAIFISGFENLKRQR
;
A
#
# COMPACT_ATOMS: atom_id res chain seq x y z
N MET A 1 -0.61 8.56 -7.48
CA MET A 1 -0.85 8.39 -6.03
C MET A 1 -2.29 8.78 -5.71
N HIS A 2 -3.10 7.86 -5.18
CA HIS A 2 -4.53 8.09 -4.85
C HIS A 2 -4.76 8.83 -3.51
N LEU A 3 -3.92 9.82 -3.20
CA LEU A 3 -3.85 10.51 -1.90
C LEU A 3 -5.22 11.00 -1.41
N LEU A 4 -5.93 11.77 -2.24
CA LEU A 4 -7.20 12.38 -1.87
C LEU A 4 -8.27 11.35 -1.50
N LYS A 5 -8.32 10.24 -2.25
CA LYS A 5 -9.27 9.16 -1.96
C LYS A 5 -8.97 8.53 -0.60
N ARG A 6 -7.71 8.20 -0.31
CA ARG A 6 -7.35 7.49 0.94
C ARG A 6 -7.52 8.33 2.19
N ILE A 7 -7.22 9.63 2.10
CA ILE A 7 -7.33 10.54 3.24
C ILE A 7 -8.78 11.00 3.43
N TYR A 8 -9.42 11.54 2.40
CA TYR A 8 -10.70 12.25 2.57
C TYR A 8 -11.94 11.38 2.35
N VAL A 9 -11.86 10.38 1.47
CA VAL A 9 -13.00 9.50 1.19
C VAL A 9 -12.98 8.29 2.12
N ASP A 10 -11.86 7.56 2.12
CA ASP A 10 -11.74 6.30 2.84
C ASP A 10 -11.35 6.50 4.33
N LYS A 11 -10.92 7.72 4.71
CA LYS A 11 -10.51 8.10 6.08
C LYS A 11 -9.47 7.14 6.68
N GLN A 12 -8.58 6.63 5.84
CA GLN A 12 -7.54 5.68 6.25
C GLN A 12 -6.32 6.35 6.86
N TRP A 13 -6.25 7.68 6.84
CA TRP A 13 -5.20 8.44 7.52
C TRP A 13 -5.86 9.49 8.42
N PRO A 14 -5.16 9.94 9.48
CA PRO A 14 -5.67 11.00 10.34
C PRO A 14 -6.08 12.24 9.54
N PRO A 15 -7.10 12.97 10.00
CA PRO A 15 -7.42 14.28 9.45
C PRO A 15 -6.18 15.17 9.41
N HIS A 16 -6.05 16.00 8.37
CA HIS A 16 -4.91 16.91 8.16
C HIS A 16 -3.55 16.25 7.82
N THR A 17 -3.53 14.95 7.53
CA THR A 17 -2.35 14.30 6.91
C THR A 17 -1.97 15.02 5.61
N THR A 18 -0.70 15.44 5.50
CA THR A 18 -0.17 16.11 4.29
C THR A 18 0.30 15.09 3.26
N ALA A 19 0.58 15.55 2.05
CA ALA A 19 1.18 14.70 1.03
C ALA A 19 2.58 14.20 1.46
N GLU A 20 3.40 15.03 2.10
CA GLU A 20 4.72 14.60 2.59
C GLU A 20 4.60 13.57 3.70
N SER A 21 3.70 13.77 4.67
CA SER A 21 3.54 12.82 5.78
C SER A 21 3.00 11.49 5.29
N PHE A 22 2.05 11.51 4.36
CA PHE A 22 1.53 10.29 3.72
C PHE A 22 2.64 9.54 2.97
N LEU A 23 3.46 10.23 2.18
CA LEU A 23 4.58 9.61 1.49
C LEU A 23 5.60 9.04 2.46
N ALA A 24 5.93 9.77 3.54
CA ALA A 24 6.83 9.29 4.58
C ALA A 24 6.30 8.00 5.24
N ASP A 25 4.99 7.91 5.48
CA ASP A 25 4.36 6.69 5.98
C ASP A 25 4.50 5.51 5.00
N LEU A 26 4.30 5.74 3.71
CA LEU A 26 4.48 4.69 2.70
C LEU A 26 5.94 4.23 2.62
N HIS A 27 6.90 5.16 2.69
CA HIS A 27 8.32 4.81 2.73
C HIS A 27 8.68 3.99 3.97
N LYS A 28 8.15 4.39 5.14
CA LYS A 28 8.31 3.64 6.39
C LYS A 28 7.73 2.23 6.30
N ALA A 29 6.57 2.06 5.67
CA ALA A 29 5.94 0.77 5.44
C ALA A 29 6.83 -0.16 4.57
N ILE A 30 7.42 0.37 3.49
CA ILE A 30 8.33 -0.39 2.62
C ILE A 30 9.60 -0.85 3.38
N GLN A 31 10.08 -0.03 4.32
CA GLN A 31 11.29 -0.31 5.11
C GLN A 31 11.03 -1.18 6.35
N HIS A 32 9.79 -1.57 6.61
CA HIS A 32 9.44 -2.33 7.81
C HIS A 32 10.15 -3.70 7.82
N PRO A 33 10.70 -4.17 8.96
CA PRO A 33 11.41 -5.44 9.05
C PRO A 33 10.57 -6.65 8.60
N ASP A 34 9.28 -6.66 8.99
CA ASP A 34 8.31 -7.70 8.65
C ASP A 34 7.53 -7.43 7.34
N VAL A 35 8.08 -6.60 6.44
CA VAL A 35 7.43 -6.35 5.16
C VAL A 35 7.41 -7.63 4.31
N ARG A 36 6.22 -7.98 3.83
CA ARG A 36 6.02 -9.04 2.83
C ARG A 36 6.02 -8.42 1.45
N ILE A 37 6.73 -9.03 0.51
CA ILE A 37 6.96 -8.49 -0.83
C ILE A 37 6.38 -9.45 -1.87
N TRP A 38 5.62 -8.91 -2.82
CA TRP A 38 5.14 -9.62 -3.98
C TRP A 38 5.59 -8.98 -5.27
N THR A 39 5.90 -9.79 -6.27
CA THR A 39 5.99 -9.36 -7.67
C THR A 39 4.77 -9.91 -8.41
N TYR A 40 4.09 -9.07 -9.19
CA TYR A 40 2.90 -9.48 -9.94
C TYR A 40 2.73 -8.65 -11.21
N LYS A 41 1.84 -9.08 -12.09
CA LYS A 41 1.30 -8.27 -13.16
C LYS A 41 -0.14 -7.87 -12.86
N PHE A 42 -0.51 -6.65 -13.18
CA PHE A 42 -1.90 -6.18 -13.12
C PHE A 42 -2.23 -5.50 -14.44
N ARG A 43 -3.21 -6.06 -15.17
CA ARG A 43 -3.54 -5.64 -16.55
C ARG A 43 -2.31 -5.63 -17.48
N GLY A 44 -1.47 -6.66 -17.37
CA GLY A 44 -0.25 -6.83 -18.17
C GLY A 44 0.98 -6.04 -17.69
N GLU A 45 0.81 -5.04 -16.82
CA GLU A 45 1.92 -4.20 -16.33
C GLU A 45 2.57 -4.80 -15.07
N PRO A 46 3.91 -4.78 -14.95
CA PRO A 46 4.61 -5.32 -13.79
C PRO A 46 4.53 -4.38 -12.59
N TYR A 47 4.40 -4.96 -11.39
CA TYR A 47 4.38 -4.25 -10.13
C TYR A 47 5.11 -5.03 -9.03
N ILE A 48 5.55 -4.27 -8.02
CA ILE A 48 6.03 -4.79 -6.74
C ILE A 48 5.06 -4.31 -5.66
N GLY A 49 4.47 -5.24 -4.93
CA GLY A 49 3.59 -4.99 -3.80
C GLY A 49 4.34 -5.19 -2.49
N PHE A 50 4.18 -4.26 -1.55
CA PHE A 50 4.72 -4.32 -0.20
C PHE A 50 3.57 -4.33 0.80
N LEU A 51 3.58 -5.25 1.76
CA LEU A 51 2.58 -5.30 2.83
C LEU A 51 3.29 -5.39 4.17
N SER A 52 3.19 -4.33 4.98
CA SER A 52 3.75 -4.27 6.32
C SER A 52 2.66 -4.13 7.37
N PRO A 53 2.91 -4.50 8.64
CA PRO A 53 2.06 -4.07 9.75
C PRO A 53 1.79 -2.55 9.69
N SER A 54 0.56 -2.15 10.00
CA SER A 54 0.18 -0.74 9.99
C SER A 54 0.69 -0.04 11.24
N HIS A 55 1.38 1.08 11.05
CA HIS A 55 1.71 2.02 12.12
C HIS A 55 0.73 3.21 12.19
N ILE A 56 -0.29 3.24 11.32
CA ILE A 56 -1.29 4.30 11.31
C ILE A 56 -2.34 4.03 12.37
N GLN A 57 -2.57 5.01 13.23
CA GLN A 57 -3.54 4.98 14.32
C GLN A 57 -4.33 6.28 14.33
N GLY A 58 -5.35 6.41 15.20
CA GLY A 58 -6.15 7.63 15.30
C GLY A 58 -7.10 7.85 14.12
N VAL A 59 -7.49 6.77 13.45
CA VAL A 59 -8.52 6.75 12.39
C VAL A 59 -9.73 5.94 12.87
N PRO A 60 -10.93 6.14 12.29
CA PRO A 60 -12.15 5.47 12.77
C PRO A 60 -12.07 3.93 12.74
N ASN A 61 -11.45 3.37 11.69
CA ASN A 61 -11.28 1.93 11.50
C ASN A 61 -9.84 1.64 11.07
N PRO A 62 -8.88 1.51 12.00
CA PRO A 62 -7.50 1.21 11.65
C PRO A 62 -7.41 -0.22 11.13
N GLU A 63 -6.73 -0.40 10.00
CA GLU A 63 -6.49 -1.73 9.44
C GLU A 63 -5.16 -2.29 9.93
N LYS A 64 -5.00 -3.60 9.81
CA LYS A 64 -3.83 -4.31 10.32
C LYS A 64 -2.55 -4.04 9.51
N PHE A 65 -2.68 -3.69 8.24
CA PHE A 65 -1.54 -3.54 7.34
C PHE A 65 -1.59 -2.26 6.51
N ILE A 66 -0.42 -1.84 6.03
CA ILE A 66 -0.28 -0.86 4.96
C ILE A 66 0.23 -1.59 3.73
N TYR A 67 -0.52 -1.48 2.63
CA TYR A 67 -0.11 -1.94 1.32
C TYR A 67 0.47 -0.80 0.49
N VAL A 68 1.55 -1.07 -0.23
CA VAL A 68 2.15 -0.14 -1.20
C VAL A 68 2.39 -0.86 -2.52
N ALA A 69 1.95 -0.28 -3.63
CA ALA A 69 2.27 -0.78 -4.97
C ALA A 69 3.24 0.17 -5.68
N TYR A 70 4.35 -0.40 -6.13
CA TYR A 70 5.41 0.27 -6.88
C TYR A 70 5.43 -0.23 -8.33
N SER A 71 5.54 0.70 -9.27
CA SER A 71 5.77 0.37 -10.68
C SER A 71 7.26 0.47 -10.98
N PRO A 72 7.96 -0.66 -11.22
CA PRO A 72 9.36 -0.64 -11.62
C PRO A 72 9.58 -0.02 -13.01
N ARG A 73 8.54 -0.01 -13.86
CA ARG A 73 8.60 0.61 -15.20
C ARG A 73 8.78 2.12 -15.13
N TYR A 74 8.07 2.77 -14.20
CA TYR A 74 8.07 4.23 -14.08
C TYR A 74 8.90 4.74 -12.90
N GLY A 75 9.37 3.84 -12.04
CA GLY A 75 10.17 4.23 -10.88
C GLY A 75 9.36 4.87 -9.75
N VAL A 76 8.04 4.67 -9.68
CA VAL A 76 7.14 5.41 -8.78
C VAL A 76 6.24 4.50 -7.93
N ILE A 77 5.88 4.99 -6.74
CA ILE A 77 4.77 4.45 -5.95
C ILE A 77 3.45 4.87 -6.63
N VAL A 78 2.67 3.89 -7.06
CA VAL A 78 1.41 4.12 -7.77
C VAL A 78 0.28 4.36 -6.77
N THR A 79 0.24 3.55 -5.71
CA THR A 79 -0.76 3.63 -4.65
C THR A 79 -0.23 3.12 -3.31
N GLY A 80 -0.84 3.58 -2.23
CA GLY A 80 -0.68 3.04 -0.89
C GLY A 80 -1.99 3.17 -0.13
N TYR A 81 -2.33 2.18 0.69
CA TYR A 81 -3.57 2.16 1.47
C TYR A 81 -3.52 1.20 2.65
N GLN A 82 -4.36 1.43 3.65
CA GLN A 82 -4.56 0.52 4.77
C GLN A 82 -5.42 -0.68 4.34
N ALA A 83 -5.04 -1.90 4.74
CA ALA A 83 -5.69 -3.14 4.33
C ALA A 83 -5.76 -4.16 5.47
N SER A 84 -6.84 -4.94 5.52
CA SER A 84 -7.07 -5.98 6.53
C SER A 84 -6.12 -7.18 6.38
N GLY A 85 -5.69 -7.47 5.16
CA GLY A 85 -4.79 -8.57 4.82
C GLY A 85 -4.52 -8.71 3.31
N PRO A 86 -3.63 -9.65 2.91
CA PRO A 86 -3.32 -9.95 1.50
C PRO A 86 -4.55 -10.22 0.62
N GLU A 87 -5.55 -10.91 1.18
CA GLU A 87 -6.81 -11.27 0.53
C GLU A 87 -7.67 -10.06 0.13
N ALA A 88 -7.53 -8.93 0.84
CA ALA A 88 -8.21 -7.68 0.49
C ALA A 88 -7.47 -6.89 -0.61
N ILE A 89 -6.27 -7.33 -1.00
CA ILE A 89 -5.41 -6.66 -1.98
C ILE A 89 -5.39 -7.44 -3.29
N PHE A 90 -5.01 -8.71 -3.22
CA PHE A 90 -4.79 -9.57 -4.37
C PHE A 90 -6.08 -10.28 -4.75
N ILE A 91 -6.98 -9.53 -5.40
CA ILE A 91 -8.27 -10.03 -5.91
C ILE A 91 -8.14 -10.45 -7.40
N SER A 92 -9.28 -10.69 -8.06
CA SER A 92 -9.32 -10.97 -9.51
C SER A 92 -8.60 -9.88 -10.33
N GLY A 93 -7.73 -10.31 -11.25
CA GLY A 93 -6.98 -9.42 -12.17
C GLY A 93 -5.49 -9.27 -11.88
N PHE A 94 -5.01 -9.87 -10.79
CA PHE A 94 -3.58 -10.02 -10.51
C PHE A 94 -3.07 -11.33 -11.11
N GLU A 95 -1.95 -11.27 -11.82
CA GLU A 95 -1.34 -12.39 -12.53
C GLU A 95 0.10 -12.60 -12.07
N ASN A 96 0.62 -13.83 -12.21
CA ASN A 96 2.01 -14.17 -11.91
C ASN A 96 2.46 -13.72 -10.50
N LEU A 97 1.54 -13.78 -9.53
CA LEU A 97 1.74 -13.32 -8.17
C LEU A 97 2.74 -14.23 -7.44
N LYS A 98 3.93 -13.71 -7.14
CA LYS A 98 4.99 -14.44 -6.43
C LYS A 98 5.43 -13.67 -5.19
N ARG A 99 5.36 -14.31 -4.03
CA ARG A 99 5.89 -13.78 -2.76
C ARG A 99 7.40 -14.01 -2.67
N GLN A 100 8.16 -13.00 -2.25
CA GLN A 100 9.63 -12.99 -2.26
C GLN A 100 10.26 -12.91 -0.85
N ARG A 101 9.45 -12.75 0.20
CA ARG A 101 9.88 -12.71 1.60
C ARG A 101 8.71 -13.08 2.51
#